data_AF-A0A2V9BTQ1-F1
#
_entry.id   AF-A0A2V9BTQ1-F1
#
_cell.length_a   1.000
_cell.length_b   1.000
_cell.length_c   1.000
_cell.angle_alpha   90.00
_cell.angle_beta   90.00
_cell.angle_gamma   90.00
#
_symmetry.space_group_name_H-M   'P 1'
#
loop_
_entity.id
_entity.type
_entity.pdbx_description
1 polymer ?
#
loop_
_entity_poly.entity_id
_entity_poly.type
_entity_poly.pdbx_seq_one_letter_code
_entity_poly.pdbx_strand_id
1 'polypeptide(L)' 'LSPDWRLAITVGFFGGYTTFSSFGWETAKMLEDGEWLRATTYVAASVVAGLLLSVAGIRLANKF' A
#
# COMPACT_ATOMS: atom_id res chain seq x y z
N LEU A 1 -15.29 7.95 16.47
CA LEU A 1 -13.96 7.57 17.02
C LEU A 1 -13.34 8.83 17.60
N SER A 2 -12.79 8.79 18.82
CA SER A 2 -11.98 9.92 19.30
C SER A 2 -10.80 10.13 18.33
N PRO A 3 -10.28 11.37 18.20
CA PRO A 3 -9.18 11.67 17.28
C PRO A 3 -7.96 10.75 17.45
N ASP A 4 -7.69 10.34 18.69
CA ASP A 4 -6.56 9.49 19.07
C ASP A 4 -6.67 8.08 18.49
N TRP A 5 -7.87 7.48 18.52
CA TRP A 5 -8.11 6.17 17.93
C TRP A 5 -7.98 6.20 16.40
N ARG A 6 -8.37 7.31 15.76
CA ARG A 6 -8.17 7.48 14.32
C ARG A 6 -6.69 7.50 13.98
N LEU A 7 -5.90 8.29 14.73
CA LEU A 7 -4.44 8.38 14.58
C LEU A 7 -3.74 7.04 14.80
N ALA A 8 -4.06 6.34 15.89
CA ALA A 8 -3.46 5.06 16.22
C ALA A 8 -3.70 4.01 15.12
N ILE A 9 -4.90 3.99 14.53
CA ILE A 9 -5.24 3.03 13.46
C ILE A 9 -4.62 3.46 12.12
N THR A 10 -4.81 4.72 11.69
CA THR A 10 -4.38 5.14 10.35
C THR A 10 -2.88 5.37 10.25
N VAL A 11 -2.27 6.02 11.23
CA VAL A 11 -0.85 6.35 11.21
C VAL A 11 -0.03 5.26 11.89
N GLY A 12 -0.51 4.73 13.02
CA GLY A 12 0.20 3.68 13.76
C GLY A 12 0.11 2.32 13.07
N PHE A 13 -1.08 1.70 13.08
CA PHE A 13 -1.28 0.34 12.57
C PHE A 13 -1.08 0.24 11.06
N PHE A 14 -1.83 1.02 10.27
CA PHE A 14 -1.70 0.98 8.81
C PHE A 14 -0.35 1.52 8.35
N GLY A 15 0.14 2.63 8.92
CA GLY A 15 1.46 3.18 8.57
C GLY A 15 2.62 2.25 8.91
N GLY A 16 2.54 1.47 10.00
CA GLY A 16 3.53 0.44 10.33
C GLY A 16 3.43 -0.82 9.48
N TYR A 17 2.23 -1.17 9.00
CA TYR A 17 1.99 -2.35 8.16
C TYR A 17 2.37 -2.11 6.68
N THR A 18 2.16 -0.90 6.14
CA THR A 18 2.54 -0.54 4.76
C THR A 18 3.86 0.23 4.74
N THR A 19 4.97 -0.50 4.72
CA THR A 19 6.32 0.08 4.60
C THR A 19 6.64 0.49 3.15
N PHE A 20 6.55 1.80 2.87
CA PHE A 20 6.97 2.33 1.56
C PHE A 20 8.47 2.12 1.29
N SER A 21 9.30 2.06 2.33
CA SER A 21 10.74 1.85 2.18
C SER A 21 11.07 0.46 1.64
N SER A 22 10.36 -0.59 2.05
CA SER A 22 10.55 -1.95 1.51
C SER A 22 10.13 -2.04 0.05
N PHE A 23 8.94 -1.49 -0.27
CA PHE A 23 8.46 -1.39 -1.65
C PHE A 23 9.46 -0.65 -2.56
N GLY A 24 9.98 0.49 -2.11
CA GLY A 24 10.95 1.29 -2.84
C GLY A 24 12.29 0.58 -3.01
N TRP A 25 12.79 -0.07 -1.95
CA TRP A 25 14.04 -0.84 -1.99
C TRP A 25 13.98 -2.01 -2.96
N GLU A 26 12.91 -2.81 -2.90
CA GLU A 26 12.71 -3.95 -3.81
C GLU A 26 12.59 -3.49 -5.26
N THR A 27 11.84 -2.42 -5.51
CA THR A 27 11.73 -1.82 -6.84
C THR A 27 13.08 -1.32 -7.34
N ALA A 28 13.83 -0.58 -6.52
CA ALA A 28 15.15 -0.07 -6.88
C ALA A 28 16.14 -1.21 -7.20
N LYS A 29 16.13 -2.27 -6.40
CA LYS A 29 16.96 -3.45 -6.64
C LYS A 29 16.63 -4.15 -7.95
N MET A 30 15.35 -4.33 -8.27
CA MET A 30 14.93 -4.89 -9.56
C MET A 30 15.35 -4.00 -10.74
N LEU A 31 15.32 -2.68 -10.58
CA LEU A 31 15.79 -1.74 -11.60
C LEU A 31 17.31 -1.78 -11.79
N GLU A 32 18.08 -1.86 -10.70
CA GLU A 32 19.54 -2.05 -10.73
C GLU A 32 19.92 -3.38 -11.41
N ASP A 33 19.17 -4.45 -11.13
CA ASP A 33 19.37 -5.77 -11.72
C ASP A 33 18.89 -5.83 -13.20
N GLY A 34 18.33 -4.73 -13.75
CA GLY A 34 17.85 -4.63 -15.12
C GLY A 34 16.51 -5.36 -15.38
N GLU A 35 15.82 -5.81 -14.33
CA GLU A 35 14.54 -6.52 -14.40
C GLU A 35 13.34 -5.56 -14.59
N TRP A 36 13.37 -4.70 -15.62
CA TRP A 36 12.38 -3.63 -15.85
C TRP A 36 10.93 -4.11 -15.90
N LEU A 37 10.66 -5.25 -16.56
CA LEU A 37 9.32 -5.82 -16.64
C LEU A 37 8.81 -6.24 -15.26
N ARG A 38 9.67 -6.85 -14.45
CA ARG A 38 9.33 -7.31 -13.10
C ARG A 38 9.10 -6.12 -12.17
N ALA A 39 9.99 -5.13 -12.21
CA ALA A 39 9.85 -3.88 -11.46
C ALA A 39 8.53 -3.18 -11.79
N THR A 40 8.22 -3.01 -13.08
CA THR A 40 6.98 -2.35 -13.52
C THR A 40 5.74 -3.13 -13.11
N THR A 41 5.77 -4.46 -13.25
CA THR A 41 4.65 -5.33 -12.87
C THR A 41 4.44 -5.28 -11.35
N TYR A 42 5.51 -5.34 -10.56
CA TYR A 42 5.47 -5.26 -9.11
C TYR A 42 4.87 -3.93 -8.63
N VAL A 43 5.33 -2.82 -9.20
CA VAL A 43 4.79 -1.47 -8.92
C VAL A 43 3.32 -1.38 -9.29
N ALA A 44 2.95 -1.76 -10.52
CA ALA A 44 1.59 -1.65 -11.01
C ALA A 44 0.62 -2.53 -10.20
N ALA A 45 0.98 -3.80 -9.95
CA ALA A 45 0.16 -4.72 -9.18
C ALA A 45 -0.05 -4.20 -7.74
N SER A 46 1.00 -3.71 -7.08
CA SER A 46 0.92 -3.19 -5.72
C SER A 46 -0.02 -1.98 -5.63
N VAL A 47 0.11 -1.02 -6.55
CA VAL A 47 -0.73 0.19 -6.57
C VAL A 47 -2.18 -0.15 -6.91
N VAL A 48 -2.41 -0.94 -7.97
CA VAL A 48 -3.76 -1.29 -8.42
C VAL A 48 -4.48 -2.12 -7.36
N ALA A 49 -3.83 -3.14 -6.80
CA ALA A 49 -4.43 -3.96 -5.75
C ALA A 49 -4.74 -3.12 -4.49
N GLY A 50 -3.82 -2.26 -4.08
CA GLY A 50 -4.01 -1.34 -2.96
C GLY A 50 -5.21 -0.41 -3.14
N LEU A 51 -5.35 0.19 -4.34
CA LEU A 51 -6.49 1.05 -4.67
C LEU A 51 -7.80 0.26 -4.70
N LEU A 52 -7.82 -0.93 -5.32
CA LEU A 52 -9.02 -1.78 -5.38
C LEU A 52 -9.49 -2.18 -3.98
N LEU A 53 -8.57 -2.60 -3.12
CA LEU A 53 -8.89 -2.97 -1.73
C LEU A 53 -9.36 -1.76 -0.92
N SER A 54 -8.74 -0.59 -1.09
CA SER A 54 -9.17 0.65 -0.43
C SER A 54 -10.61 1.03 -0.84
N VAL A 55 -10.89 1.03 -2.13
CA VAL A 55 -12.23 1.32 -2.66
C VAL A 55 -13.25 0.27 -2.21
N ALA A 56 -12.88 -1.01 -2.18
CA ALA A 56 -13.73 -2.07 -1.66
C ALA A 56 -14.07 -1.86 -0.18
N GLY A 57 -13.08 -1.50 0.64
CA GLY A 57 -13.25 -1.19 2.06
C GLY A 57 -14.19 0.00 2.28
N ILE A 58 -14.03 1.09 1.51
CA ILE A 58 -14.91 2.26 1.56
C ILE A 58 -16.35 1.87 1.19
N ARG A 59 -16.53 1.12 0.11
CA ARG A 59 -17.87 0.67 -0.31
C ARG A 59 -18.52 -0.26 0.70
N LEU A 60 -17.75 -1.14 1.32
CA LEU A 60 -18.25 -2.03 2.37
C LEU A 60 -18.68 -1.22 3.59
N ALA A 61 -17.85 -0.27 4.03
CA ALA A 61 -18.14 0.60 5.17
C ALA A 61 -19.40 1.46 4.94
N ASN A 62 -19.61 1.96 3.72
CA ASN A 62 -20.79 2.78 3.38
C ASN A 62 -22.08 1.98 3.18
N LYS A 63 -21.99 0.65 3.06
CA LYS A 63 -23.17 -0.22 2.88
C LYS A 63 -23.83 -0.55 4.23
N PHE A 64 -23.12 -0.34 5.33
CA PHE A 64 -23.59 -0.53 6.71
C PHE A 64 -23.70 0.82 7.42
#